data_AF-A0A928T675-F1
#
_entry.id   AF-A0A928T675-F1
#
_cell.length_a   1.000
_cell.length_b   1.000
_cell.length_c   1.000
_cell.angle_alpha   90.00
_cell.angle_beta   90.00
_cell.angle_gamma   90.00
#
_symmetry.space_group_name_H-M   'P 1'
#
loop_
_entity.id
_entity.type
_entity.pdbx_description
1 polymer ?
#
loop_
_entity_poly.entity_id
_entity_poly.type
_entity_poly.pdbx_seq_one_letter_code
_entity_poly.pdbx_strand_id
1 'polypeptide(L)'
;MQITAATSSSTLAFKDFSVESLGHLVVPDYPIRFGFQIDVVPEDCPSQIVFGLVASEPANSRNGRTYGFAVRIDLENREIWDVLNGTGLVGWVEHPLGLAGFTDEEPLLLGWEIELHGQQLIPKLQVADQQWLYPSILCPDATTLEAIVGWQGEWENGVRGFVMHPALWREQLPVPQKPEPPAPASQPAADEAVAAA
;
A
#
# COMPACT_ATOMS: atom_id res chain seq x y z
N MET A 1 40.52 9.00 0.38
CA MET A 1 39.16 9.53 0.49
C MET A 1 38.22 8.35 0.30
N GLN A 2 37.64 7.85 1.40
CA GLN A 2 36.59 6.83 1.33
C GLN A 2 35.28 7.53 0.97
N ILE A 3 34.64 7.10 -0.10
CA ILE A 3 33.27 7.51 -0.44
C ILE A 3 32.38 6.61 0.43
N THR A 4 31.92 7.13 1.56
CA THR A 4 30.82 6.52 2.31
C THR A 4 29.57 6.64 1.45
N ALA A 5 29.14 5.52 0.84
CA ALA A 5 27.83 5.43 0.23
C ALA A 5 26.78 5.70 1.32
N ALA A 6 25.92 6.68 1.09
CA ALA A 6 24.78 6.91 1.96
C ALA A 6 23.87 5.68 1.86
N THR A 7 23.79 4.89 2.92
CA THR A 7 22.76 3.85 3.08
C THR A 7 21.40 4.53 2.98
N SER A 8 20.58 4.12 2.00
CA SER A 8 19.23 4.64 1.83
C SER A 8 18.37 4.31 3.06
N SER A 9 17.36 5.14 3.32
CA SER A 9 16.53 5.05 4.54
C SER A 9 15.79 3.71 4.65
N SER A 10 15.43 3.07 3.54
CA SER A 10 14.83 1.73 3.49
C SER A 10 15.80 0.66 3.99
N THR A 11 17.07 0.75 3.60
CA THR A 11 18.11 -0.19 4.05
C THR A 11 18.30 -0.12 5.57
N LEU A 12 18.07 1.04 6.19
CA LEU A 12 18.10 1.19 7.64
C LEU A 12 16.85 0.63 8.33
N ALA A 13 15.66 0.84 7.75
CA ALA A 13 14.39 0.36 8.31
C ALA A 13 14.31 -1.17 8.36
N PHE A 14 14.96 -1.85 7.41
CA PHE A 14 14.91 -3.30 7.26
C PHE A 14 16.25 -4.00 7.53
N LYS A 15 17.22 -3.32 8.14
CA LYS A 15 18.59 -3.84 8.31
C LYS A 15 18.69 -5.19 9.02
N ASP A 16 17.73 -5.49 9.89
CA ASP A 16 17.69 -6.70 10.72
C ASP A 16 16.79 -7.79 10.09
N PHE A 17 16.34 -7.59 8.85
CA PHE A 17 15.44 -8.47 8.11
C PHE A 17 16.05 -8.83 6.75
N SER A 18 15.85 -10.08 6.35
CA SER A 18 15.95 -10.46 4.94
C SER A 18 14.65 -10.04 4.27
N VAL A 19 14.73 -9.30 3.16
CA VAL A 19 13.57 -8.77 2.43
C VAL A 19 13.63 -9.19 0.97
N GLU A 20 12.51 -9.68 0.45
CA GLU A 20 12.29 -9.97 -0.96
C GLU A 20 11.19 -9.09 -1.54
N SER A 21 11.36 -8.76 -2.82
CA SER A 21 10.38 -8.06 -3.64
C SER A 21 9.41 -9.05 -4.27
N LEU A 22 8.11 -8.82 -4.11
CA LEU A 22 7.04 -9.60 -4.74
C LEU A 22 6.39 -8.90 -5.92
N GLY A 23 6.83 -7.68 -6.25
CA GLY A 23 6.33 -6.95 -7.41
C GLY A 23 6.39 -5.44 -7.24
N HIS A 24 6.01 -4.73 -8.29
CA HIS A 24 6.01 -3.27 -8.33
C HIS A 24 4.69 -2.77 -8.90
N LEU A 25 4.24 -1.64 -8.36
CA LEU A 25 3.04 -0.95 -8.80
C LEU A 25 3.36 0.51 -9.10
N VAL A 26 2.98 0.96 -10.29
CA VAL A 26 3.03 2.39 -10.63
C VAL A 26 1.80 3.08 -10.06
N VAL A 27 2.04 4.05 -9.17
CA VAL A 27 1.03 4.94 -8.59
C VAL A 27 1.01 6.22 -9.43
N PRO A 28 -0.10 6.51 -10.12
CA PRO A 28 -0.24 7.69 -10.96
C PRO A 28 -0.51 8.95 -10.12
N ASP A 29 -0.74 10.08 -10.78
CA ASP A 29 -1.12 11.38 -10.20
C ASP A 29 -2.64 11.63 -10.19
N TYR A 30 -3.44 10.61 -10.49
CA TYR A 30 -4.91 10.65 -10.49
C TYR A 30 -5.52 9.63 -9.52
N PRO A 31 -6.76 9.83 -9.05
CA PRO A 31 -7.38 8.95 -8.06
C PRO A 31 -7.44 7.49 -8.51
N ILE A 32 -6.91 6.60 -7.68
CA ILE A 32 -6.95 5.15 -7.86
C ILE A 32 -7.08 4.47 -6.50
N ARG A 33 -7.52 3.21 -6.53
CA ARG A 33 -7.36 2.28 -5.42
C ARG A 33 -6.39 1.19 -5.82
N PHE A 34 -5.57 0.74 -4.89
CA PHE A 34 -4.64 -0.36 -5.14
C PHE A 34 -4.33 -1.08 -3.86
N GLY A 35 -3.73 -2.26 -3.98
CA GLY A 35 -3.40 -3.03 -2.80
C GLY A 35 -2.43 -4.16 -3.06
N PHE A 36 -1.95 -4.70 -1.95
CA PHE A 36 -1.05 -5.84 -1.90
C PHE A 36 -1.55 -6.80 -0.83
N GLN A 37 -1.62 -8.09 -1.15
CA GLN A 37 -2.11 -9.13 -0.27
C GLN A 37 -1.16 -10.33 -0.30
N ILE A 38 -1.02 -10.99 0.85
CA ILE A 38 -0.44 -12.32 1.00
C ILE A 38 -1.23 -13.13 2.03
N ASP A 39 -1.14 -14.45 1.91
CA ASP A 39 -1.63 -15.40 2.90
C ASP A 39 -0.45 -16.05 3.62
N VAL A 40 -0.54 -16.25 4.93
CA VAL A 40 0.52 -16.86 5.76
C VAL A 40 -0.07 -17.92 6.68
N VAL A 41 0.61 -19.06 6.85
CA VAL A 41 0.31 -20.02 7.92
C VAL A 41 1.32 -19.81 9.05
N PRO A 42 0.92 -19.38 10.25
CA PRO A 42 1.86 -19.05 11.32
C PRO A 42 2.79 -20.19 11.75
N GLU A 43 2.34 -21.45 11.65
CA GLU A 43 3.18 -22.62 11.99
C GLU A 43 4.37 -22.78 11.03
N ASP A 44 4.21 -22.36 9.77
CA ASP A 44 5.25 -22.41 8.74
C ASP A 44 6.03 -21.10 8.60
N CYS A 45 5.85 -20.18 9.54
CA CYS A 45 6.34 -18.81 9.42
C CYS A 45 7.48 -18.50 10.42
N PRO A 46 8.48 -17.69 10.03
CA PRO A 46 9.38 -17.06 11.00
C PRO A 46 8.61 -16.27 12.06
N SER A 47 9.15 -16.17 13.27
CA SER A 47 8.48 -15.49 14.39
C SER A 47 8.22 -14.00 14.14
N GLN A 48 8.97 -13.37 13.23
CA GLN A 48 8.76 -12.00 12.81
C GLN A 48 8.80 -11.88 11.29
N ILE A 49 7.75 -11.28 10.75
CA ILE A 49 7.62 -10.98 9.32
C ILE A 49 7.47 -9.49 9.09
N VAL A 50 7.99 -9.01 7.98
CA VAL A 50 7.77 -7.66 7.45
C VAL A 50 6.88 -7.76 6.23
N PHE A 51 5.91 -6.86 6.12
CA PHE A 51 4.96 -6.81 5.02
C PHE A 51 4.65 -5.36 4.66
N GLY A 52 4.83 -4.97 3.40
CA GLY A 52 4.70 -3.56 3.03
C GLY A 52 4.64 -3.23 1.55
N LEU A 53 4.28 -1.98 1.29
CA LEU A 53 4.39 -1.27 0.02
C LEU A 53 5.28 -0.04 0.20
N VAL A 54 6.47 -0.07 -0.39
CA VAL A 54 7.52 0.92 -0.14
C VAL A 54 7.90 1.63 -1.43
N ALA A 55 8.02 2.95 -1.42
CA ALA A 55 8.43 3.69 -2.61
C ALA A 55 9.84 3.30 -3.04
N SER A 56 9.96 2.85 -4.29
CA SER A 56 11.25 2.67 -4.93
C SER A 56 11.85 4.05 -5.19
N GLU A 57 13.02 4.35 -4.63
CA GLU A 57 13.68 5.63 -4.90
C GLU A 57 13.98 5.75 -6.41
N PRO A 58 13.54 6.83 -7.09
CA PRO A 58 14.20 7.18 -8.33
C PRO A 58 15.64 7.58 -7.98
N ALA A 59 16.62 7.06 -8.71
CA ALA A 59 18.06 7.22 -8.48
C ALA A 59 18.57 8.68 -8.32
N ASN A 60 17.71 9.69 -8.50
CA ASN A 60 18.00 11.12 -8.43
C ASN A 60 17.20 11.89 -7.35
N SER A 61 16.49 11.21 -6.43
CA SER A 61 15.73 11.91 -5.38
C SER A 61 16.66 12.56 -4.36
N ARG A 62 16.65 13.90 -4.28
CA ARG A 62 17.53 14.71 -3.42
C ARG A 62 17.29 14.54 -1.91
N ASN A 63 16.20 13.87 -1.49
CA ASN A 63 15.79 13.81 -0.09
C ASN A 63 15.94 12.43 0.58
N GLY A 64 16.35 11.37 -0.13
CA GLY A 64 16.77 10.06 0.43
C GLY A 64 15.84 9.40 1.46
N ARG A 65 14.60 9.89 1.58
CA ARG A 65 13.60 9.40 2.52
C ARG A 65 12.71 8.43 1.77
N THR A 66 12.91 7.16 2.07
CA THR A 66 11.95 6.11 1.79
C THR A 66 10.63 6.45 2.48
N TYR A 67 9.53 6.33 1.74
CA TYR A 67 8.17 6.48 2.24
C TYR A 67 7.32 5.32 1.76
N GLY A 68 6.21 5.05 2.44
CA GLY A 68 5.35 3.92 2.14
C GLY A 68 4.67 3.40 3.39
N PHE A 69 4.20 2.16 3.32
CA PHE A 69 3.51 1.46 4.38
C PHE A 69 4.23 0.14 4.63
N ALA A 70 4.76 -0.07 5.82
CA ALA A 70 5.33 -1.35 6.17
C ALA A 70 5.12 -1.62 7.65
N VAL A 71 4.68 -2.84 7.94
CA VAL A 71 4.56 -3.34 9.31
C VAL A 71 5.46 -4.54 9.52
N ARG A 72 5.95 -4.67 10.74
CA ARG A 72 6.45 -5.92 11.30
C ARG A 72 5.33 -6.58 12.10
N ILE A 73 5.10 -7.85 11.85
CA ILE A 73 4.20 -8.68 12.65
C ILE A 73 5.07 -9.61 13.47
N ASP A 74 5.05 -9.41 14.78
CA ASP A 74 5.65 -10.30 15.77
C ASP A 74 4.60 -11.35 16.13
N LEU A 75 4.76 -12.58 15.63
CA LEU A 75 3.82 -13.66 15.87
C LEU A 75 3.94 -14.22 17.29
N GLU A 76 5.12 -14.14 17.91
CA GLU A 76 5.30 -14.61 19.29
C GLU A 76 4.50 -13.76 20.28
N ASN A 77 4.58 -12.43 20.13
CA ASN A 77 3.86 -11.47 20.97
C ASN A 77 2.50 -11.06 20.39
N ARG A 78 2.20 -11.48 19.15
CA ARG A 78 1.03 -11.09 18.35
C ARG A 78 0.92 -9.58 18.16
N GLU A 79 2.04 -8.89 17.99
CA GLU A 79 2.07 -7.43 17.88
C GLU A 79 2.30 -6.98 16.45
N ILE A 80 1.60 -5.92 16.03
CA ILE A 80 1.75 -5.29 14.72
C ILE A 80 2.43 -3.95 14.93
N TRP A 81 3.64 -3.78 14.40
CA TRP A 81 4.46 -2.58 14.57
C TRP A 81 4.70 -1.89 13.24
N ASP A 82 4.57 -0.57 13.21
CA ASP A 82 5.06 0.22 12.10
C ASP A 82 6.59 0.28 12.13
N VAL A 83 7.22 -0.13 11.03
CA VAL A 83 8.68 -0.16 10.89
C VAL A 83 9.23 0.93 9.98
N LEU A 84 8.38 1.69 9.29
CA LEU A 84 8.83 2.66 8.30
C LEU A 84 8.57 4.10 8.73
N ASN A 85 7.44 4.37 9.39
CA ASN A 85 7.01 5.74 9.71
C ASN A 85 7.24 6.11 11.19
N GLY A 86 7.74 5.18 12.01
CA GLY A 86 8.09 5.42 13.41
C GLY A 86 6.91 5.67 14.33
N THR A 87 5.72 5.19 13.97
CA THR A 87 4.47 5.39 14.72
C THR A 87 4.30 4.40 15.88
N GLY A 88 5.12 3.35 15.92
CA GLY A 88 5.17 2.38 17.02
C GLY A 88 4.17 1.24 16.83
N LEU A 89 3.54 0.81 17.92
CA LEU A 89 2.58 -0.29 17.93
C LEU A 89 1.28 0.15 17.25
N VAL A 90 0.89 -0.56 16.20
CA VAL A 90 -0.33 -0.35 15.42
C VAL A 90 -1.50 -1.16 15.98
N GLY A 91 -1.24 -2.39 16.42
CA GLY A 91 -2.29 -3.31 16.84
C GLY A 91 -1.78 -4.69 17.25
N TRP A 92 -2.70 -5.66 17.30
CA TRP A 92 -2.41 -7.05 17.63
C TRP A 92 -3.03 -8.03 16.64
N VAL A 93 -2.44 -9.22 16.52
CA VAL A 93 -3.05 -10.34 15.79
C VAL A 93 -4.01 -11.06 16.72
N GLU A 94 -5.30 -10.98 16.41
CA GLU A 94 -6.36 -11.62 17.21
C GLU A 94 -7.02 -12.76 16.43
N HIS A 95 -7.34 -13.83 17.15
CA HIS A 95 -8.16 -14.94 16.66
C HIS A 95 -8.73 -15.70 17.86
N PRO A 96 -9.97 -16.22 17.84
CA PRO A 96 -10.56 -16.93 18.98
C PRO A 96 -9.75 -18.12 19.49
N LEU A 97 -9.01 -18.79 18.59
CA LEU A 97 -8.13 -19.93 18.89
C LEU A 97 -6.65 -19.53 19.02
N GLY A 98 -6.35 -18.23 19.05
CA GLY A 98 -4.98 -17.74 18.90
C GLY A 98 -4.39 -18.09 17.53
N LEU A 99 -3.05 -18.08 17.42
CA LEU A 99 -2.37 -18.33 16.14
C LEU A 99 -2.63 -19.73 15.57
N ALA A 100 -2.89 -20.72 16.42
CA ALA A 100 -3.23 -22.09 16.02
C ALA A 100 -4.58 -22.20 15.29
N GLY A 101 -5.38 -21.12 15.26
CA GLY A 101 -6.59 -21.08 14.45
C GLY A 101 -6.35 -20.78 12.98
N PHE A 102 -5.16 -20.32 12.59
CA PHE A 102 -4.82 -20.11 11.20
C PHE A 102 -4.17 -21.36 10.61
N THR A 103 -4.71 -21.85 9.50
CA THR A 103 -4.30 -23.11 8.85
C THR A 103 -4.11 -22.89 7.35
N ASP A 104 -3.73 -23.94 6.61
CA ASP A 104 -3.70 -23.89 5.14
C ASP A 104 -5.07 -23.57 4.51
N GLU A 105 -6.15 -23.93 5.20
CA GLU A 105 -7.53 -23.73 4.75
C GLU A 105 -8.05 -22.33 5.11
N GLU A 106 -7.62 -21.82 6.26
CA GLU A 106 -7.96 -20.49 6.78
C GLU A 106 -6.67 -19.75 7.19
N PRO A 107 -5.86 -19.26 6.22
CA PRO A 107 -4.58 -18.65 6.52
C PRO A 107 -4.74 -17.25 7.13
N LEU A 108 -3.68 -16.78 7.77
CA LEU A 108 -3.55 -15.39 8.20
C LEU A 108 -3.43 -14.49 6.96
N LEU A 109 -4.54 -13.83 6.62
CA LEU A 109 -4.58 -12.84 5.55
C LEU A 109 -3.87 -11.56 5.98
N LEU A 110 -2.91 -11.10 5.19
CA LEU A 110 -2.28 -9.79 5.34
C LEU A 110 -2.56 -8.97 4.09
N GLY A 111 -3.08 -7.76 4.28
CA GLY A 111 -3.51 -6.92 3.17
C GLY A 111 -3.25 -5.44 3.40
N TRP A 112 -2.78 -4.78 2.36
CA TRP A 112 -2.83 -3.33 2.24
C TRP A 112 -3.84 -2.97 1.17
N GLU A 113 -4.78 -2.09 1.51
CA GLU A 113 -5.60 -1.36 0.55
C GLU A 113 -5.28 0.13 0.69
N ILE A 114 -4.99 0.80 -0.42
CA ILE A 114 -4.63 2.22 -0.44
C ILE A 114 -5.51 2.93 -1.45
N GLU A 115 -6.09 4.03 -0.99
CA GLU A 115 -6.75 5.00 -1.85
C GLU A 115 -5.84 6.21 -2.06
N LEU A 116 -5.57 6.56 -3.32
CA LEU A 116 -4.95 7.84 -3.66
C LEU A 116 -6.05 8.88 -3.86
N HIS A 117 -6.07 9.88 -2.98
CA HIS A 117 -7.00 11.01 -3.09
C HIS A 117 -6.24 12.34 -3.04
N GLY A 118 -6.21 13.06 -4.16
CA GLY A 118 -5.33 14.21 -4.34
C GLY A 118 -3.86 13.77 -4.29
N GLN A 119 -3.11 14.25 -3.31
CA GLN A 119 -1.73 13.83 -3.05
C GLN A 119 -1.61 12.92 -1.81
N GLN A 120 -2.73 12.49 -1.23
CA GLN A 120 -2.72 11.68 -0.01
C GLN A 120 -2.91 10.21 -0.36
N LEU A 121 -2.00 9.37 0.12
CA LEU A 121 -2.18 7.93 0.17
C LEU A 121 -2.85 7.58 1.49
N ILE A 122 -4.07 7.05 1.42
CA ILE A 122 -4.91 6.71 2.56
C ILE A 122 -4.91 5.18 2.69
N PRO A 123 -4.12 4.62 3.63
CA PRO A 123 -3.99 3.19 3.76
C PRO A 123 -5.06 2.58 4.68
N LYS A 124 -5.30 1.31 4.43
CA LYS A 124 -6.08 0.42 5.27
C LYS A 124 -5.30 -0.88 5.40
N LEU A 125 -4.89 -1.20 6.63
CA LEU A 125 -4.18 -2.42 6.96
C LEU A 125 -5.19 -3.49 7.35
N GLN A 126 -5.18 -4.62 6.65
CA GLN A 126 -5.90 -5.83 6.98
C GLN A 126 -4.92 -6.85 7.59
N VAL A 127 -5.25 -7.37 8.77
CA VAL A 127 -4.54 -8.49 9.40
C VAL A 127 -5.59 -9.45 9.92
N ALA A 128 -5.57 -10.69 9.43
CA ALA A 128 -6.65 -11.66 9.60
C ALA A 128 -7.99 -11.08 9.11
N ASP A 129 -9.03 -11.12 9.94
CA ASP A 129 -10.34 -10.54 9.72
C ASP A 129 -10.46 -9.08 10.20
N GLN A 130 -9.39 -8.51 10.76
CA GLN A 130 -9.39 -7.18 11.37
C GLN A 130 -8.77 -6.09 10.50
N GLN A 131 -9.23 -4.86 10.74
CA GLN A 131 -8.78 -3.65 10.06
C GLN A 131 -8.17 -2.69 11.05
N TRP A 132 -6.96 -2.24 10.74
CA TRP A 132 -6.20 -1.31 11.56
C TRP A 132 -6.10 0.05 10.88
N LEU A 133 -6.27 1.10 11.68
CA LEU A 133 -6.02 2.47 11.23
C LEU A 133 -4.51 2.65 11.09
N TYR A 134 -4.09 3.18 9.94
CA TYR A 134 -2.69 3.49 9.68
C TYR A 134 -2.58 4.92 9.14
N PRO A 135 -1.54 5.69 9.50
CA PRO A 135 -1.46 7.10 9.09
C PRO A 135 -1.37 7.26 7.57
N SER A 136 -2.08 8.25 7.05
CA SER A 136 -1.94 8.68 5.66
C SER A 136 -0.59 9.36 5.43
N ILE A 137 0.00 9.14 4.26
CA ILE A 137 1.26 9.78 3.86
C ILE A 137 1.06 10.60 2.59
N LEU A 138 1.90 11.62 2.43
CA LEU A 138 1.93 12.47 1.25
C LEU A 138 2.68 11.77 0.11
N CYS A 139 2.07 11.69 -1.07
CA CYS A 139 2.65 11.25 -2.33
C CYS A 139 2.52 12.39 -3.35
N PRO A 140 3.51 13.30 -3.41
CA PRO A 140 3.37 14.52 -4.20
C PRO A 140 3.41 14.27 -5.71
N ASP A 141 4.12 13.22 -6.14
CA ASP A 141 4.37 12.91 -7.54
C ASP A 141 3.99 11.45 -7.84
N ALA A 142 3.76 11.16 -9.12
CA ALA A 142 3.64 9.78 -9.60
C ALA A 142 4.90 8.99 -9.22
N THR A 143 4.72 7.80 -8.69
CA THR A 143 5.80 7.00 -8.09
C THR A 143 5.63 5.52 -8.40
N THR A 144 6.65 4.74 -8.04
CA THR A 144 6.56 3.27 -8.05
C THR A 144 6.66 2.79 -6.61
N LEU A 145 5.69 1.99 -6.19
CA LEU A 145 5.72 1.27 -4.92
C LEU A 145 6.13 -0.18 -5.17
N GLU A 146 7.02 -0.68 -4.34
CA GLU A 146 7.48 -2.06 -4.32
C GLU A 146 6.75 -2.81 -3.21
N ALA A 147 6.18 -3.96 -3.57
CA ALA A 147 5.58 -4.90 -2.63
C ALA A 147 6.68 -5.74 -2.01
N ILE A 148 6.87 -5.62 -0.70
CA ILE A 148 7.95 -6.30 0.01
C ILE A 148 7.40 -7.27 1.05
N VAL A 149 8.09 -8.40 1.18
CA VAL A 149 7.94 -9.31 2.31
C VAL A 149 9.32 -9.62 2.85
N GLY A 150 9.45 -9.64 4.18
CA GLY A 150 10.69 -10.01 4.82
C GLY A 150 10.48 -10.83 6.07
N TRP A 151 11.58 -11.33 6.62
CA TRP A 151 11.60 -12.11 7.84
C TRP A 151 12.88 -11.86 8.63
N GLN A 152 12.83 -12.09 9.94
CA GLN A 152 14.00 -12.04 10.80
C GLN A 152 14.54 -13.46 11.07
N GLY A 153 15.87 -13.61 11.07
CA GLY A 153 16.56 -14.84 11.43
C GLY A 153 16.98 -15.71 10.23
N GLU A 154 17.56 -16.87 10.55
CA GLU A 154 18.03 -17.84 9.57
C GLU A 154 16.85 -18.70 9.10
N TRP A 155 16.26 -18.33 7.95
CA TRP A 155 15.22 -19.08 7.27
C TRP A 155 15.65 -19.36 5.84
N GLU A 156 15.83 -20.64 5.51
CA GLU A 156 16.46 -21.04 4.25
C GLU A 156 15.50 -21.06 3.05
N ASN A 157 14.19 -21.15 3.31
CA ASN A 157 13.17 -21.30 2.26
C ASN A 157 12.72 -19.96 1.64
N GLY A 158 13.28 -18.84 2.11
CA GLY A 158 12.88 -17.49 1.72
C GLY A 158 11.39 -17.23 1.89
N VAL A 159 10.86 -16.26 1.15
CA VAL A 159 9.42 -15.94 1.17
C VAL A 159 8.55 -17.10 0.68
N ARG A 160 9.06 -17.92 -0.25
CA ARG A 160 8.34 -19.08 -0.80
C ARG A 160 8.02 -20.16 0.24
N GLY A 161 8.70 -20.14 1.38
CA GLY A 161 8.47 -21.09 2.46
C GLY A 161 7.23 -20.80 3.31
N PHE A 162 6.72 -19.58 3.32
CA PHE A 162 5.65 -19.17 4.25
C PHE A 162 4.60 -18.21 3.66
N VAL A 163 4.82 -17.70 2.45
CA VAL A 163 3.85 -16.85 1.75
C VAL A 163 3.13 -17.64 0.66
N MET A 164 1.82 -17.54 0.69
CA MET A 164 0.92 -18.05 -0.35
C MET A 164 0.18 -16.90 -1.03
N HIS A 165 -0.22 -17.15 -2.28
CA HIS A 165 -1.08 -16.29 -3.10
C HIS A 165 -0.76 -14.79 -3.08
N PRO A 166 0.50 -14.37 -3.34
CA PRO A 166 0.80 -12.94 -3.40
C PRO A 166 0.02 -12.27 -4.53
N ALA A 167 -0.70 -11.20 -4.19
CA ALA A 167 -1.55 -10.48 -5.12
C ALA A 167 -1.30 -8.97 -5.02
N LEU A 168 -0.81 -8.39 -6.11
CA LEU A 168 -0.66 -6.94 -6.27
C LEU A 168 -1.70 -6.48 -7.29
N TRP A 169 -2.54 -5.52 -6.93
CA TRP A 169 -3.70 -5.12 -7.73
C TRP A 169 -3.92 -3.61 -7.74
N ARG A 170 -4.66 -3.14 -8.75
CA ARG A 170 -5.12 -1.75 -8.86
C ARG A 170 -6.48 -1.67 -9.52
N GLU A 171 -7.25 -0.67 -9.12
CA GLU A 171 -8.56 -0.33 -9.65
C GLU A 171 -8.59 1.16 -9.97
N GLN A 172 -9.07 1.50 -11.16
CA GLN A 172 -9.30 2.89 -11.52
C GLN A 172 -10.63 3.34 -10.93
N LEU A 173 -10.60 4.38 -10.10
CA LEU A 173 -11.82 4.96 -9.54
C LEU A 173 -12.56 5.73 -10.65
N PRO A 174 -13.92 5.72 -10.66
CA PRO A 174 -14.69 6.48 -11.64
C PRO A 174 -14.31 7.96 -11.57
N VAL A 175 -13.89 8.54 -12.69
CA VAL A 175 -13.65 9.98 -12.79
C VAL A 175 -15.01 10.68 -12.74
N PRO A 176 -15.26 11.64 -11.83
CA PRO A 176 -16.47 12.45 -11.84
C PRO A 176 -16.59 13.13 -13.21
N GLN A 177 -17.64 12.82 -13.96
CA GLN A 177 -17.90 13.49 -15.23
C GLN A 177 -18.11 14.98 -14.94
N LYS A 178 -17.30 15.83 -15.58
CA LYS A 178 -17.51 17.28 -15.53
C LYS A 178 -18.92 17.56 -16.06
N PRO A 179 -19.78 18.31 -15.34
CA PRO A 179 -21.11 18.61 -15.82
C PRO A 179 -21.01 19.28 -17.20
N GLU A 180 -21.72 18.69 -18.16
CA GLU A 180 -21.84 19.21 -19.52
C GLU A 180 -22.37 20.66 -19.46
N PRO A 181 -21.72 21.63 -20.13
CA PRO A 181 -22.24 22.99 -20.13
C PRO A 181 -23.65 22.98 -20.74
N PRO A 182 -24.61 23.73 -20.17
CA PRO A 182 -25.97 23.75 -20.67
C PRO A 182 -25.97 24.15 -22.15
N ALA A 183 -26.71 23.39 -22.96
CA ALA A 183 -26.87 23.66 -24.38
C ALA A 183 -27.32 25.12 -24.58
N PRO A 184 -26.76 25.84 -25.57
CA PRO A 184 -27.15 27.22 -25.82
C PRO A 184 -28.66 27.27 -26.11
N ALA A 185 -29.39 28.05 -25.33
CA ALA A 185 -30.82 28.28 -25.53
C ALA A 185 -31.03 28.85 -26.93
N SER A 186 -31.78 28.12 -27.76
CA SER A 186 -32.24 28.59 -29.06
C SER A 186 -33.00 29.91 -28.86
N GLN A 187 -32.43 31.01 -29.33
CA GLN A 187 -33.16 32.28 -29.40
C GLN A 187 -34.38 32.09 -30.31
N PRO A 188 -35.59 32.50 -29.90
CA PRO A 188 -36.71 32.54 -30.82
C PRO A 188 -36.42 33.59 -31.89
N ALA A 189 -36.58 33.20 -33.16
CA ALA A 189 -36.49 34.10 -34.29
C ALA A 189 -37.47 35.27 -34.09
N ALA A 190 -36.98 36.49 -34.29
CA ALA A 190 -37.78 37.70 -34.22
C ALA A 190 -38.91 37.65 -35.26
N ASP A 191 -40.14 37.86 -34.79
CA ASP A 191 -41.30 38.18 -35.62
C ASP A 191 -40.98 39.41 -36.48
N GLU A 192 -40.92 39.21 -37.80
CA GLU A 192 -40.91 40.31 -38.77
C GLU A 192 -42.36 40.71 -39.05
N ALA A 193 -42.86 41.68 -38.30
CA ALA A 193 -43.98 42.50 -38.74
C ALA A 193 -43.43 43.72 -39.47
N VAL A 194 -43.98 44.04 -40.67
CA VAL A 194 -44.61 45.35 -40.98
C VAL A 194 -44.94 45.50 -42.48
N ALA A 195 -46.24 45.72 -42.70
CA ALA A 195 -46.93 46.64 -43.64
C ALA A 195 -46.86 46.51 -45.17
N ALA A 196 -48.05 46.23 -45.72
CA ALA A 196 -48.86 47.06 -46.62
C ALA A 196 -48.20 47.85 -47.77
N ALA A 197 -48.65 47.54 -48.99
CA ALA A 197 -49.12 48.49 -49.99
C ALA A 197 -50.16 47.81 -50.89
#